data_AF-A0A3D1VKW0-F1
#
_entry.id   AF-A0A3D1VKW0-F1
#
_cell.length_a   1.000
_cell.length_b   1.000
_cell.length_c   1.000
_cell.angle_alpha   90.00
_cell.angle_beta   90.00
_cell.angle_gamma   90.00
#
_symmetry.space_group_name_H-M   'P 1'
#
loop_
_entity.id
_entity.type
_entity.pdbx_description
1 polymer ?
#
loop_
_entity_poly.entity_id
_entity_poly.type
_entity_poly.pdbx_seq_one_letter_code
_entity_poly.pdbx_strand_id
1 'polypeptide(L)'
;MDYLVMRAFLEAVKAGTDTPIDVYDTAAWMAVTCLSEASVATGGMPVCFPDFTNGKWLIRKPPVESEYSLEYIPNIQIPEDEPHARV
;
A
#
# COMPACT_ATOMS: atom_id res chain seq x y z
N MET A 1 11.80 -2.62 -12.00
CA MET A 1 10.81 -2.15 -11.01
C MET A 1 11.40 -1.02 -10.15
N ASP A 2 12.52 -0.42 -10.54
CA ASP A 2 13.41 0.21 -9.55
C ASP A 2 13.43 1.73 -9.69
N TYR A 3 13.44 2.26 -10.92
CA TYR A 3 13.45 3.70 -11.16
C TYR A 3 12.19 4.39 -10.63
N LEU A 4 11.01 3.91 -11.02
CA LEU A 4 9.73 4.54 -10.65
C LEU A 4 9.52 4.51 -9.13
N VAL A 5 9.81 3.37 -8.48
CA VAL A 5 9.64 3.21 -7.04
C VAL A 5 10.63 4.08 -6.25
N MET A 6 11.91 4.06 -6.62
CA MET A 6 12.91 4.89 -5.96
C MET A 6 12.65 6.38 -6.18
N ARG A 7 12.22 6.75 -7.39
CA ARG A 7 11.89 8.14 -7.71
C ARG A 7 10.69 8.63 -6.92
N ALA A 8 9.61 7.83 -6.87
CA ALA A 8 8.42 8.14 -6.07
C ALA A 8 8.75 8.32 -4.59
N PHE A 9 9.60 7.44 -4.03
CA PHE A 9 10.07 7.57 -2.66
C PHE A 9 10.86 8.88 -2.44
N LEU A 10 11.84 9.17 -3.30
CA LEU A 10 12.66 10.38 -3.17
C LEU A 10 11.84 11.66 -3.33
N GLU A 11 10.84 11.66 -4.21
CA GLU A 11 9.96 12.82 -4.38
C GLU A 11 9.03 13.02 -3.17
N ALA A 12 8.46 11.96 -2.62
CA ALA A 12 7.67 12.03 -1.38
C ALA A 12 8.51 12.61 -0.22
N VAL A 13 9.76 12.15 -0.07
CA VAL A 13 10.69 12.67 0.94
C VAL A 13 10.99 14.16 0.73
N LYS A 14 11.22 14.58 -0.52
CA LYS A 14 11.46 16.00 -0.84
C LYS A 14 10.24 16.88 -0.58
N ALA A 15 9.04 16.37 -0.85
CA ALA A 15 7.78 17.07 -0.65
C ALA A 15 7.30 17.04 0.82
N GLY A 16 7.87 16.17 1.66
CA GLY A 16 7.42 15.96 3.03
C GLY A 16 6.03 15.32 3.12
N THR A 17 5.65 14.55 2.10
CA THR A 17 4.37 13.83 2.02
C THR A 17 4.54 12.36 2.39
N ASP A 18 3.43 11.65 2.59
CA ASP A 18 3.45 10.21 2.83
C ASP A 18 4.07 9.47 1.62
N THR A 19 4.85 8.44 1.90
CA THR A 19 5.44 7.58 0.87
C THR A 19 4.39 6.62 0.32
N PRO A 20 4.49 6.20 -0.96
CA PRO A 20 3.52 5.28 -1.56
C PRO A 20 3.39 3.94 -0.82
N ILE A 21 4.50 3.46 -0.24
CA ILE A 21 4.54 2.29 0.63
C ILE A 21 4.95 2.78 2.01
N ASP A 22 4.13 2.52 3.02
CA ASP A 22 4.39 2.93 4.40
C ASP A 22 5.01 1.81 5.26
N VAL A 23 5.30 2.12 6.53
CA VAL A 23 5.89 1.18 7.48
C VAL A 23 4.96 0.02 7.84
N TYR A 24 3.64 0.22 7.81
CA TYR A 24 2.67 -0.81 8.15
C TYR A 24 2.46 -1.79 7.00
N ASP A 25 2.50 -1.29 5.76
CA ASP A 25 2.47 -2.11 4.55
C ASP A 25 3.68 -3.06 4.54
N THR A 26 4.88 -2.52 4.82
CA THR A 26 6.10 -3.35 4.91
C THR A 26 6.07 -4.30 6.10
N ALA A 27 5.59 -3.88 7.27
CA ALA A 27 5.43 -4.77 8.44
C ALA A 27 4.49 -5.94 8.15
N ALA A 28 3.37 -5.68 7.46
CA ALA A 28 2.47 -6.73 7.00
C ALA A 28 3.20 -7.71 6.07
N TRP A 29 3.90 -7.23 5.04
CA TRP A 29 4.63 -8.13 4.13
C TRP A 29 5.70 -8.97 4.85
N MET A 30 6.42 -8.38 5.79
CA MET A 30 7.45 -9.09 6.56
C MET A 30 6.86 -10.13 7.52
N ALA A 31 5.66 -9.91 8.05
CA ALA A 31 4.99 -10.87 8.93
C ALA A 31 4.69 -12.20 8.23
N VAL A 32 4.53 -12.20 6.90
CA VAL A 32 4.25 -13.41 6.11
C VAL A 32 5.31 -14.50 6.33
N THR A 33 6.59 -14.13 6.42
CA THR A 33 7.67 -15.11 6.66
C THR A 33 7.43 -15.88 7.96
N CYS A 34 7.36 -15.20 9.10
CA CYS A 34 7.19 -15.84 10.40
C CYS A 34 5.85 -16.60 10.52
N LEU A 35 4.78 -16.03 9.96
CA LEU A 35 3.45 -16.65 10.01
C LEU A 35 3.36 -17.90 9.13
N SER A 36 4.05 -17.91 7.99
CA SER A 36 4.14 -19.09 7.14
C SER A 36 4.88 -20.24 7.84
N GLU A 37 5.97 -19.94 8.55
CA GLU A 37 6.69 -20.92 9.36
C GLU A 37 5.80 -21.50 10.47
N ALA A 38 5.03 -20.65 11.16
CA ALA A 38 4.06 -21.07 12.16
C ALA A 38 2.92 -21.93 11.56
N SER A 39 2.44 -21.60 10.36
CA SER A 39 1.42 -22.38 9.65
C SER A 39 1.95 -23.77 9.30
N VAL A 40 3.16 -23.85 8.74
CA VAL A 40 3.81 -25.13 8.43
C VAL A 40 4.01 -25.97 9.69
N ALA A 41 4.44 -25.37 10.80
CA ALA A 41 4.62 -26.05 12.08
C ALA A 41 3.31 -26.61 12.66
N THR A 42 2.15 -26.03 12.29
CA THR A 42 0.82 -26.46 12.73
C THR A 42 0.11 -27.33 11.68
N GLY A 43 0.84 -27.89 10.70
CA GLY A 43 0.27 -28.78 9.68
C GLY A 43 -0.47 -28.05 8.56
N GLY A 44 -0.08 -26.80 8.29
CA GLY A 44 -0.71 -25.95 7.27
C GLY A 44 -2.00 -25.29 7.72
N MET A 45 -2.24 -25.20 9.03
CA MET A 45 -3.41 -24.51 9.56
C MET A 45 -3.34 -22.99 9.31
N PRO A 46 -4.48 -22.31 9.09
CA PRO A 46 -4.53 -20.86 9.04
C PRO A 46 -4.02 -20.24 10.35
N VAL A 47 -3.21 -19.18 10.23
CA VAL A 47 -2.66 -18.42 11.36
C VAL A 47 -3.21 -16.99 11.30
N CYS A 48 -3.60 -16.44 12.46
CA CYS A 48 -4.10 -15.07 12.55
C CYS A 48 -3.01 -14.05 12.18
N PHE A 49 -3.39 -13.08 11.34
CA PHE A 49 -2.50 -12.01 10.93
C PHE A 49 -2.58 -10.84 11.93
N PRO A 50 -1.44 -10.28 12.37
CA PRO A 50 -1.44 -9.13 13.26
C PRO A 50 -1.83 -7.85 12.52
N ASP A 51 -2.74 -7.07 13.11
CA ASP A 51 -3.07 -5.74 12.60
C ASP A 51 -2.08 -4.71 13.15
N PHE A 52 -1.05 -4.40 12.36
CA PHE A 52 -0.03 -3.40 12.70
C PHE A 52 -0.55 -1.97 12.76
N THR A 53 -1.71 -1.70 12.14
CA THR A 53 -2.32 -0.36 12.11
C THR A 53 -3.27 -0.12 13.28
N ASN A 54 -3.59 -1.16 14.05
CA ASN A 54 -4.58 -1.14 15.14
C ASN A 54 -5.93 -0.58 14.68
N GLY A 55 -6.48 -1.14 13.61
CA GLY A 55 -7.77 -0.79 13.00
C GLY A 55 -7.74 0.41 12.07
N LYS A 56 -6.63 1.15 11.97
CA LYS A 56 -6.54 2.37 11.16
C LYS A 56 -6.60 2.12 9.66
N TRP A 57 -6.31 0.89 9.21
CA TRP A 57 -6.46 0.51 7.80
C TRP A 57 -7.89 0.70 7.27
N LEU A 58 -8.92 0.62 8.12
CA LEU A 58 -10.32 0.84 7.75
C LEU A 58 -10.65 2.30 7.38
N ILE A 59 -9.85 3.24 7.86
CA ILE A 59 -10.05 4.69 7.69
C ILE A 59 -8.79 5.33 7.07
N ARG A 60 -8.07 4.57 6.24
CA ARG A 60 -6.84 5.03 5.61
C ARG A 60 -7.14 6.24 4.72
N LYS A 61 -6.28 7.25 4.80
CA LYS A 61 -6.36 8.42 3.91
C LYS A 61 -6.13 7.98 2.47
N PRO A 62 -6.74 8.63 1.48
CA PRO A 62 -6.38 8.40 0.08
C PRO A 62 -4.88 8.66 -0.11
N PRO A 63 -4.21 7.91 -0.99
CA PRO A 63 -2.80 8.12 -1.27
C PRO A 63 -2.54 9.51 -1.82
N VAL A 64 -1.29 9.94 -1.69
CA VAL A 64 -0.85 11.24 -2.17
C VAL A 64 -0.95 11.28 -3.70
N GLU A 65 -1.65 12.29 -4.21
CA GLU A 65 -1.69 12.59 -5.64
C GLU A 65 -0.27 12.90 -6.12
N SER A 66 0.28 12.00 -6.94
CA SER A 66 1.62 12.14 -7.51
C SER A 66 1.64 11.49 -8.90
N GLU A 67 2.61 11.88 -9.73
CA GLU A 67 2.81 11.30 -11.07
C GLU A 67 3.04 9.78 -11.03
N TYR A 68 3.45 9.25 -9.89
CA TYR A 68 3.71 7.81 -9.68
C TYR A 68 2.55 7.09 -8.99
N SER A 69 1.46 7.80 -8.65
CA SER A 69 0.27 7.17 -8.08
C SER A 69 -0.47 6.40 -9.17
N LEU A 70 -0.95 5.19 -8.84
CA LEU A 70 -1.80 4.40 -9.75
C LEU A 70 -3.27 4.78 -9.64
N GLU A 71 -3.68 5.36 -8.52
CA GLU A 71 -5.07 5.78 -8.29
C GLU A 71 -5.44 7.08 -9.00
N TYR A 72 -4.44 7.81 -9.50
CA TYR A 72 -4.61 9.08 -10.20
C TYR A 72 -3.79 9.11 -11.48
N ILE A 73 -4.45 9.32 -12.62
CA ILE A 73 -3.77 9.58 -13.90
C ILE A 73 -3.82 11.09 -14.16
N PRO A 74 -2.69 11.82 -14.08
CA PRO A 74 -2.67 13.24 -14.43
C PRO A 74 -3.06 13.43 -15.90
N ASN A 75 -3.89 14.44 -16.18
CA ASN A 75 -4.29 14.88 -17.53
C ASN A 75 -5.22 13.95 -18.33
N ILE A 76 -5.90 12.99 -17.68
CA ILE A 76 -7.11 12.37 -18.24
C ILE A 76 -8.31 13.00 -17.54
N GLN A 77 -9.12 13.75 -18.28
CA GLN A 77 -10.48 14.07 -17.82
C GLN A 77 -11.28 12.78 -17.86
N ILE A 78 -11.41 12.14 -16.71
CA ILE A 78 -12.37 11.06 -16.51
C ILE A 78 -13.75 11.73 -16.54
N PRO A 79 -14.65 11.38 -17.49
CA PRO A 79 -15.99 11.95 -17.50
C PRO A 79 -16.68 11.70 -16.16
N GLU A 80 -17.31 12.72 -15.58
CA GLU A 80 -17.95 12.63 -14.24
C GLU A 80 -19.08 11.58 -14.17
N ASP A 81 -19.54 11.07 -15.31
CA ASP A 81 -20.69 10.17 -15.45
C ASP A 81 -20.37 8.66 -15.36
N GLU A 82 -19.11 8.24 -15.16
CA GLU A 82 -18.80 6.80 -14.99
C GLU A 82 -18.59 6.42 -13.51
N PRO A 83 -19.53 5.68 -12.89
CA PRO A 83 -19.45 5.30 -11.47
C PRO A 83 -18.38 4.26 -11.12
N HIS A 84 -17.51 3.89 -12.08
CA HIS A 84 -16.53 2.81 -11.95
C HIS A 84 -15.07 3.24 -12.21
N ALA A 85 -14.80 4.52 -12.40
CA ALA A 85 -13.48 5.00 -12.80
C ALA A 85 -12.47 5.24 -11.66
N ARG A 86 -12.80 4.82 -10.42
CA ARG A 86 -11.84 4.69 -9.32
C ARG A 86 -11.72 3.21 -9.00
N VAL A 87 -10.76 2.55 -9.63
CA VAL A 87 -10.29 1.22 -9.23
C VAL A 87 -9.04 1.39 -8.39
#